data_AF-A0A935H8Q9-F1
#
_entry.id   AF-A0A935H8Q9-F1
#
_cell.length_a   1.000
_cell.length_b   1.000
_cell.length_c   1.000
_cell.angle_alpha   90.00
_cell.angle_beta   90.00
_cell.angle_gamma   90.00
#
_symmetry.space_group_name_H-M   'P 1'
#
loop_
_entity.id
_entity.type
_entity.pdbx_description
1 polymer ?
#
loop_
_entity_poly.entity_id
_entity_poly.type
_entity_poly.pdbx_seq_one_letter_code
_entity_poly.pdbx_strand_id
1 'polypeptide(L)'
;MTDFGADMPYAKAMDKLVEHYGVVLCESTIRRVTHKHAQTVHQRGRGLPLGLPKAVAPGQTFVVEMDGTMVPTVKTDATQSDKRKGKSVQWQEAKVGLAHVQGSKELTYGATRKRRTHAGITGESPQW
;
A
#
# COMPACT_ATOMS: atom_id res chain seq x y z
N MET A 1 -16.07 -8.93 -0.58
CA MET A 1 -15.91 -8.40 -1.97
C MET A 1 -14.61 -7.61 -2.17
N THR A 2 -14.26 -6.68 -1.28
CA THR A 2 -13.06 -5.83 -1.43
C THR A 2 -11.76 -6.59 -1.17
N ASP A 3 -11.83 -7.62 -0.31
CA ASP A 3 -10.83 -8.68 -0.13
C ASP A 3 -10.48 -9.35 -1.47
N PHE A 4 -11.46 -9.96 -2.15
CA PHE A 4 -11.22 -10.56 -3.46
C PHE A 4 -10.75 -9.53 -4.49
N GLY A 5 -11.33 -8.33 -4.50
CA GLY A 5 -10.90 -7.28 -5.42
C GLY A 5 -9.49 -6.74 -5.17
N ALA A 6 -8.91 -6.96 -3.99
CA ALA A 6 -7.53 -6.60 -3.69
C ALA A 6 -6.53 -7.71 -4.09
N ASP A 7 -6.95 -8.97 -4.03
CA ASP A 7 -6.05 -10.12 -4.16
C ASP A 7 -6.03 -10.75 -5.57
N MET A 8 -7.11 -10.59 -6.35
CA MET A 8 -7.26 -11.26 -7.65
C MET A 8 -7.79 -10.34 -8.75
N PRO A 9 -7.61 -10.72 -10.03
CA PRO A 9 -8.27 -10.03 -11.14
C PRO A 9 -9.78 -9.97 -10.93
N TYR A 10 -10.39 -8.81 -11.22
CA TYR A 10 -11.80 -8.57 -10.90
C TYR A 10 -12.77 -9.55 -11.57
N ALA A 11 -12.43 -10.07 -12.77
CA ALA A 11 -13.19 -11.14 -13.40
C ALA A 11 -13.25 -12.40 -12.53
N LYS A 12 -12.14 -12.81 -11.90
CA LYS A 12 -12.11 -13.95 -10.95
C LYS A 12 -12.82 -13.63 -9.64
N ALA A 13 -12.80 -12.37 -9.22
CA ALA A 13 -13.55 -11.93 -8.04
C ALA A 13 -15.08 -12.07 -8.23
N MET A 14 -15.57 -11.96 -9.47
CA MET A 14 -16.98 -12.23 -9.78
C MET A 14 -17.34 -13.68 -9.45
N ASP A 15 -16.55 -14.64 -9.93
CA ASP A 15 -16.77 -16.07 -9.68
C ASP A 15 -16.79 -16.37 -8.18
N LYS A 16 -15.86 -15.78 -7.41
CA LYS A 16 -15.79 -15.95 -5.95
C LYS A 16 -16.97 -15.35 -5.19
N LEU A 17 -17.55 -14.25 -5.69
CA LEU A 17 -18.75 -13.69 -5.06
C LEU A 17 -19.98 -14.55 -5.27
N VAL A 18 -20.08 -15.22 -6.42
CA VAL A 18 -21.14 -16.21 -6.65
C VAL A 18 -20.91 -17.44 -5.78
N GLU A 19 -19.69 -17.98 -5.76
CA GLU A 19 -19.32 -19.18 -4.99
C GLU A 19 -19.61 -19.02 -3.49
N HIS A 20 -19.18 -17.91 -2.88
CA HIS A 20 -19.26 -17.75 -1.42
C HIS A 20 -20.55 -17.08 -0.94
N TYR A 21 -21.20 -16.27 -1.78
CA TYR A 21 -22.32 -15.43 -1.36
C TYR A 21 -23.55 -15.51 -2.27
N GLY A 22 -23.49 -16.22 -3.41
CA GLY A 22 -24.59 -16.29 -4.37
C GLY A 22 -24.90 -14.95 -5.05
N VAL A 23 -23.99 -13.96 -4.96
CA VAL A 23 -24.23 -12.61 -5.46
C VAL A 23 -23.52 -12.40 -6.79
N VAL A 24 -24.28 -11.94 -7.78
CA VAL A 24 -23.75 -11.54 -9.10
C VAL A 24 -23.52 -10.02 -9.11
N LEU A 25 -22.28 -9.61 -9.31
CA LEU A 25 -21.90 -8.21 -9.54
C LEU A 25 -21.03 -8.11 -10.79
N CYS A 26 -21.19 -7.03 -11.55
CA CYS A 26 -20.32 -6.77 -12.69
C CYS A 26 -18.91 -6.34 -12.24
N GLU A 27 -17.91 -6.67 -13.06
CA GLU A 27 -16.49 -6.38 -12.82
C GLU A 27 -16.25 -4.91 -12.44
N SER A 28 -16.89 -3.99 -13.17
CA SER A 28 -16.74 -2.55 -12.97
C SER A 28 -17.26 -2.09 -11.60
N THR A 29 -18.32 -2.73 -11.07
CA THR A 29 -18.85 -2.44 -9.74
C THR A 29 -17.88 -2.90 -8.66
N ILE A 30 -17.38 -4.13 -8.76
CA ILE A 30 -16.38 -4.68 -7.81
C ILE A 30 -15.16 -3.75 -7.79
N ARG A 31 -14.61 -3.41 -8.97
CA ARG A 31 -13.48 -2.48 -9.10
C ARG A 31 -13.75 -1.13 -8.45
N ARG A 32 -14.91 -0.52 -8.69
CA ARG A 32 -15.25 0.80 -8.15
C ARG A 32 -15.33 0.78 -6.63
N VAL A 33 -15.96 -0.24 -6.05
CA VAL A 33 -16.10 -0.38 -4.60
C VAL A 33 -14.74 -0.65 -3.94
N THR A 34 -13.96 -1.58 -4.48
CA THR A 34 -12.59 -1.86 -4.00
C THR A 34 -11.71 -0.62 -4.06
N HIS A 35 -11.75 0.14 -5.16
CA HIS A 35 -10.94 1.34 -5.30
C HIS A 35 -11.38 2.45 -4.33
N LYS A 36 -12.69 2.61 -4.09
CA LYS A 36 -13.18 3.54 -3.05
C LYS A 36 -12.63 3.18 -1.67
N HIS A 37 -12.63 1.89 -1.33
CA HIS A 37 -12.06 1.43 -0.06
C HIS A 37 -10.55 1.70 0.01
N ALA A 38 -9.81 1.40 -1.06
CA ALA A 38 -8.38 1.69 -1.16
C ALA A 38 -8.08 3.19 -1.02
N GLN A 39 -8.92 4.08 -1.57
CA GLN A 39 -8.80 5.53 -1.39
C GLN A 39 -9.01 5.93 0.07
N THR A 40 -10.00 5.36 0.76
CA THR A 40 -10.21 5.61 2.19
C THR A 40 -9.01 5.17 3.02
N VAL A 41 -8.46 3.97 2.77
CA VAL A 41 -7.23 3.50 3.42
C VAL A 41 -6.06 4.44 3.12
N HIS A 42 -5.90 4.86 1.87
CA HIS A 42 -4.85 5.79 1.49
C HIS A 42 -4.96 7.13 2.22
N GLN A 43 -6.17 7.69 2.35
CA GLN A 43 -6.43 8.93 3.06
C GLN A 43 -6.18 8.79 4.57
N ARG A 44 -6.59 7.67 5.18
CA ARG A 44 -6.30 7.39 6.60
C ARG A 44 -4.80 7.24 6.88
N GLY A 45 -4.05 6.69 5.94
CA GLY A 45 -2.59 6.57 6.02
C GLY A 45 -1.84 7.88 5.71
N ARG A 46 -2.51 8.92 5.18
CA ARG A 46 -1.90 10.24 4.97
C ARG A 46 -1.81 10.96 6.31
N GLY A 47 -0.60 11.40 6.67
CA GLY A 47 -0.39 12.21 7.87
C GLY A 47 -0.19 11.41 9.15
N LEU A 48 0.10 10.10 9.07
CA LEU A 48 0.72 9.39 10.19
C LEU A 48 2.00 10.15 10.56
N PRO A 49 2.14 10.64 11.81
CA PRO A 49 3.33 11.37 12.22
C PRO A 49 4.57 10.51 11.98
N LEU A 50 5.53 11.04 11.24
CA LEU A 50 6.86 10.45 11.17
C LEU A 50 7.56 10.75 12.51
N GLY A 51 7.81 9.73 13.31
CA GLY A 51 8.48 9.84 14.61
C GLY A 51 7.77 9.10 15.72
N LEU A 52 8.39 9.08 16.90
CA LEU A 52 7.78 8.53 18.11
C LEU A 52 6.57 9.39 18.53
N PRO A 53 5.56 8.81 19.20
CA PRO A 53 4.51 9.58 19.86
C PRO A 53 5.10 10.66 20.77
N LYS A 54 4.41 11.79 20.94
CA LYS A 54 4.90 12.92 21.77
C LYS A 54 5.15 12.54 23.24
N ALA A 55 4.52 11.48 23.73
CA ALA A 55 4.72 10.93 25.06
C ALA A 55 5.19 9.48 24.95
N VAL A 56 6.50 9.28 25.00
CA VAL A 56 7.12 7.97 25.19
C VAL A 56 7.82 8.01 26.55
N ALA A 57 7.52 7.06 27.43
CA ALA A 57 8.19 6.97 28.71
C ALA A 57 9.71 6.73 28.50
N PRO A 58 10.58 7.37 29.30
CA PRO A 58 12.02 7.08 29.25
C PRO A 58 12.28 5.57 29.44
N GLY A 59 13.11 4.98 28.58
CA GLY A 59 13.43 3.54 28.63
C GLY A 59 12.36 2.62 28.03
N GLN A 60 11.31 3.16 27.39
CA GLN A 60 10.31 2.33 26.73
C GLN A 60 10.90 1.62 25.49
N THR A 61 10.96 0.29 25.53
CA THR A 61 11.35 -0.53 24.38
C THR A 61 10.18 -0.79 23.46
N PHE A 62 10.37 -0.56 22.16
CA PHE A 62 9.44 -0.95 21.10
C PHE A 62 10.02 -2.11 20.33
N VAL A 63 9.19 -3.11 20.06
CA VAL A 63 9.52 -4.23 19.17
C VAL A 63 8.82 -3.95 17.85
N VAL A 64 9.59 -4.01 16.76
CA VAL A 64 9.09 -3.77 15.41
C VAL A 64 9.45 -4.95 14.52
N GLU A 65 8.45 -5.52 13.87
CA GLU A 65 8.63 -6.48 12.79
C GLU A 65 8.32 -5.78 11.47
N MET A 66 9.19 -5.94 10.48
CA MET A 66 9.03 -5.33 9.17
C MET A 66 9.23 -6.37 8.10
N ASP A 67 8.38 -6.32 7.08
CA ASP A 67 8.53 -7.09 5.86
C ASP A 67 8.36 -6.17 4.64
N GLY A 68 8.97 -6.54 3.53
CA GLY A 68 8.94 -5.75 2.31
C GLY A 68 9.09 -6.61 1.06
N THR A 69 8.39 -6.20 0.01
CA THR A 69 8.46 -6.87 -1.29
C THR A 69 8.46 -5.86 -2.44
N MET A 70 8.98 -6.29 -3.59
CA MET A 70 8.94 -5.51 -4.81
C MET A 70 7.60 -5.73 -5.50
N VAL A 71 6.81 -4.65 -5.61
CA VAL A 71 5.51 -4.65 -6.27
C VAL A 71 5.66 -4.07 -7.68
N PRO A 72 5.20 -4.77 -8.73
CA PRO A 72 5.22 -4.23 -10.08
C PRO A 72 4.13 -3.15 -10.21
N THR A 73 4.52 -2.01 -10.75
CA THR A 73 3.66 -0.87 -11.02
C THR A 73 3.76 -0.51 -12.49
N VAL A 74 2.67 -0.01 -13.06
CA VAL A 74 2.64 0.39 -14.47
C VAL A 74 2.82 1.90 -14.56
N LYS A 75 3.85 2.34 -15.29
CA LYS A 75 3.98 3.73 -15.72
C LYS A 75 3.36 3.89 -17.10
N THR A 76 2.39 4.80 -17.21
CA THR A 76 1.82 5.21 -18.50
C THR A 76 2.61 6.39 -19.05
N ASP A 77 2.90 6.37 -20.35
CA ASP A 77 3.42 7.52 -21.07
C ASP A 77 2.32 8.57 -21.24
N ALA A 78 2.53 9.76 -20.69
CA ALA A 78 1.58 10.86 -20.75
C ALA A 78 1.51 11.52 -22.14
N THR A 79 2.50 11.30 -23.00
CA THR A 79 2.56 11.85 -24.36
C THR A 79 1.74 11.02 -25.36
N GLN A 80 1.34 9.80 -25.01
CA GLN A 80 0.52 8.94 -25.84
C GLN A 80 -0.96 9.30 -25.71
N SER A 81 -1.64 9.48 -26.85
CA SER A 81 -3.10 9.68 -26.89
C SER A 81 -3.87 8.45 -26.40
N ASP A 82 -3.42 7.25 -26.80
CA ASP A 82 -3.92 5.97 -26.25
C ASP A 82 -3.06 5.53 -25.05
N LYS A 83 -3.61 5.67 -23.84
CA LYS A 83 -2.97 5.26 -22.59
C LYS A 83 -2.68 3.76 -22.48
N ARG A 84 -3.15 2.93 -23.42
CA ARG A 84 -2.79 1.51 -23.53
C ARG A 84 -1.40 1.33 -24.16
N LYS A 85 -0.94 2.26 -24.99
CA LYS A 85 0.37 2.25 -25.62
C LYS A 85 1.43 2.91 -24.72
N GLY A 86 2.70 2.58 -24.94
CA GLY A 86 3.84 3.20 -24.23
C GLY A 86 3.89 2.88 -22.73
N LYS A 87 3.31 1.77 -22.28
CA LYS A 87 3.39 1.34 -20.88
C LYS A 87 4.73 0.68 -20.59
N SER A 88 5.29 0.96 -19.43
CA SER A 88 6.45 0.23 -18.89
C SER A 88 6.14 -0.28 -17.48
N VAL A 89 6.71 -1.43 -17.15
CA VAL A 89 6.69 -1.99 -15.80
C VAL A 89 7.81 -1.35 -14.99
N GLN A 90 7.50 -0.97 -13.76
CA GLN A 90 8.44 -0.46 -12.78
C GLN A 90 8.26 -1.20 -11.47
N TRP A 91 9.36 -1.61 -10.85
CA TRP A 91 9.32 -2.27 -9.56
C TRP A 91 9.47 -1.23 -8.45
N GLN A 92 8.53 -1.20 -7.51
CA GLN A 92 8.57 -0.33 -6.34
C GLN A 92 8.53 -1.16 -5.07
N GLU A 93 9.39 -0.83 -4.12
CA GLU A 93 9.39 -1.45 -2.80
C GLU A 93 8.16 -1.00 -2.01
N ALA A 94 7.36 -1.97 -1.56
CA ALA A 94 6.31 -1.78 -0.57
C ALA A 94 6.75 -2.45 0.73
N LYS A 95 6.61 -1.74 1.86
CA LYS A 95 6.95 -2.25 3.19
C LYS A 95 5.73 -2.19 4.08
N VAL A 96 5.57 -3.22 4.91
CA VAL A 96 4.64 -3.24 6.03
C VAL A 96 5.46 -3.38 7.31
N GLY A 97 4.97 -2.77 8.38
CA GLY A 97 5.56 -2.88 9.69
C GLY A 97 4.47 -3.03 10.74
N LEU A 98 4.77 -3.83 11.74
CA LEU A 98 4.03 -3.96 12.98
C LEU A 98 4.92 -3.47 14.11
N ALA A 99 4.40 -2.60 14.96
CA ALA A 99 5.10 -2.09 16.11
C ALA A 99 4.25 -2.26 17.37
N HIS A 100 4.89 -2.60 18.48
CA HIS A 100 4.27 -2.62 19.80
C HIS A 100 5.28 -2.33 20.90
N VAL A 101 4.77 -1.96 22.07
CA VAL A 101 5.59 -1.84 23.28
C VAL A 101 5.96 -3.23 23.80
N GLN A 102 7.20 -3.44 24.22
CA GLN A 102 7.64 -4.71 24.80
C GLN A 102 6.73 -5.12 25.98
N GLY A 103 6.18 -6.34 25.93
CA GLY A 103 5.22 -6.84 26.93
C GLY A 103 3.76 -6.39 26.72
N SER A 104 3.48 -5.47 25.80
CA SER A 104 2.12 -5.08 25.40
C SER A 104 1.58 -5.97 24.27
N LYS A 105 0.26 -6.13 24.23
CA LYS A 105 -0.49 -6.77 23.14
C LYS A 105 -1.15 -5.77 22.18
N GLU A 106 -0.99 -4.47 22.42
CA GLU A 106 -1.53 -3.42 21.56
C GLU A 106 -0.60 -3.20 20.36
N LEU A 107 -1.14 -3.40 19.15
CA LEU A 107 -0.38 -3.43 17.91
C LEU A 107 -0.68 -2.20 17.07
N THR A 108 0.36 -1.56 16.53
CA THR A 108 0.23 -0.50 15.54
C THR A 108 0.81 -0.97 14.21
N TYR A 109 0.05 -0.79 13.13
CA TYR A 109 0.45 -1.18 11.79
C TYR A 109 0.76 0.05 10.92
N GLY A 110 1.83 -0.05 10.14
CA GLY A 110 2.21 0.95 9.16
C GLY A 110 2.53 0.31 7.82
N ALA A 111 2.24 1.01 6.74
CA ALA A 111 2.64 0.58 5.40
C ALA A 111 3.19 1.77 4.61
N THR A 112 4.27 1.54 3.88
CA THR A 112 4.87 2.54 3.01
C THR A 112 5.08 1.98 1.60
N ARG A 113 5.01 2.86 0.62
CA ARG A 113 5.44 2.57 -0.76
C ARG A 113 6.37 3.69 -1.17
N LYS A 114 7.61 3.38 -1.56
CA LYS A 114 8.53 4.40 -2.06
C LYS A 114 7.93 5.03 -3.32
N ARG A 115 7.59 6.32 -3.26
CA ARG A 115 7.34 7.11 -4.48
C ARG A 115 8.70 7.58 -4.97
N ARG A 116 9.02 7.35 -6.25
CA ARG A 116 10.10 8.07 -6.91
C ARG A 116 9.70 9.55 -6.97
N THR A 117 10.22 10.37 -6.06
CA THR A 117 10.46 11.79 -6.34
C THR A 117 11.61 11.85 -7.32
N HIS A 118 11.42 12.51 -8.47
CA HIS A 118 12.57 12.92 -9.28
C HIS A 118 13.25 14.06 -8.52
N ALA A 119 14.17 13.71 -7.63
CA ALA A 119 15.14 14.63 -7.06
C ALA A 119 16.52 14.07 -7.45
N GLY A 120 17.31 14.92 -8.10
CA GLY A 120 18.62 14.59 -8.62
C GLY A 120 19.52 13.94 -7.58
N ILE A 121 20.28 12.98 -8.06
CA ILE A 121 21.41 12.40 -7.34
C ILE A 121 22.52 13.45 -7.38
N THR A 122 22.76 14.11 -6.25
CA THR A 122 24.10 14.53 -5.83
C THR A 122 24.17 14.19 -4.36
N GLY A 123 24.77 13.02 -4.08
CA GLY A 123 25.02 12.57 -2.73
C GLY A 123 26.17 13.37 -2.13
N GLU A 124 25.91 14.00 -1.00
CA GLU A 124 26.95 14.23 0.00
C GLU A 124 26.74 13.20 1.11
N SER A 125 27.77 12.40 1.32
CA SER A 125 27.86 11.39 2.37
C SER A 125 27.95 12.07 3.74
N PRO A 126 27.10 11.72 4.73
CA PRO A 126 27.34 12.15 6.11
C PRO A 126 28.53 11.37 6.68
N GLN A 127 29.57 12.08 7.09
CA GLN A 127 30.58 11.55 8.00
C GLN A 127 29.97 11.45 9.40
N TRP A 128 29.98 10.23 9.94
CA TRP A 128 30.12 9.97 11.37
C TRP A 128 31.07 8.79 11.52
#